data_AF-R7I1F5-F1
#
_entry.id   AF-R7I1F5-F1
#
_cell.length_a   1.000
_cell.length_b   1.000
_cell.length_c   1.000
_cell.angle_alpha   90.00
_cell.angle_beta   90.00
_cell.angle_gamma   90.00
#
_symmetry.space_group_name_H-M   'P 1'
#
loop_
_entity.id
_entity.type
_entity.pdbx_description
1 polymer ?
#
loop_
_entity_poly.entity_id
_entity_poly.type
_entity_poly.pdbx_seq_one_letter_code
_entity_poly.pdbx_strand_id
1 'polypeptide(L)'
;MNIFQQIIYYFLEKQEKALSKKLSKHLKISSSNKTSKTIVSKDVTVTFNAETEKSKELVKKNVTDIIKSCNNDPAKLLAFVESKGTKVIKIDNADKVLSIIKEEEGLITELEGIEALYINIITNSGFSFRSKPMFIMRNGQIDPYYMAHQFYKWYALKMGLPGFDFMSQKIFKISLNSNGAVFSNLNLDEMTGLKEAIARDQEATSFALELAKSKEGSKNVIDKIKNDGGANI
;
A
#
# COMPACT_ATOMS: atom_id res chain seq x y z
N MET A 1 32.29 -46.99 15.79
CA MET A 1 31.04 -46.24 15.49
C MET A 1 30.58 -46.67 14.12
N ASN A 2 29.41 -47.30 14.01
CA ASN A 2 28.97 -47.94 12.76
C ASN A 2 28.64 -46.89 11.69
N ILE A 3 29.04 -47.12 10.45
CA ILE A 3 28.79 -46.23 9.28
C ILE A 3 27.31 -45.84 9.17
N PHE A 4 26.40 -46.76 9.52
CA PHE A 4 24.96 -46.50 9.61
C PHE A 4 24.57 -45.42 10.63
N GLN A 5 25.25 -45.37 11.78
CA GLN A 5 25.00 -44.33 12.78
C GLN A 5 25.45 -42.95 12.26
N GLN A 6 26.59 -42.87 11.57
CA GLN A 6 27.07 -41.61 10.99
C GLN A 6 26.12 -41.04 9.93
N ILE A 7 25.52 -41.89 9.09
CA ILE A 7 24.53 -41.46 8.09
C ILE A 7 23.27 -40.93 8.77
N ILE A 8 22.78 -41.61 9.82
CA ILE A 8 21.61 -41.17 10.59
C ILE A 8 21.89 -39.82 11.27
N TYR A 9 23.05 -39.65 11.91
CA TYR A 9 23.44 -38.38 12.53
C TYR A 9 23.56 -37.24 11.51
N TYR A 10 24.06 -37.51 10.31
CA TYR A 10 24.13 -36.50 9.24
C TYR A 10 22.74 -36.02 8.80
N PHE A 11 21.78 -36.95 8.66
CA PHE A 11 20.39 -36.58 8.34
C PHE A 11 19.72 -35.80 9.48
N LEU A 12 19.94 -36.20 10.73
CA LEU A 12 19.47 -35.47 11.92
C LEU A 12 20.05 -34.06 11.96
N GLU A 13 21.35 -33.89 11.72
CA GLU A 13 22.00 -32.57 11.69
C GLU A 13 21.42 -31.67 10.58
N LYS A 14 21.10 -32.24 9.40
CA LYS A 14 20.42 -31.50 8.33
C LYS A 14 18.99 -31.10 8.71
N GLN A 15 18.24 -31.99 9.37
CA GLN A 15 16.90 -31.66 9.86
C GLN A 15 16.96 -30.58 10.94
N GLU A 16 17.91 -30.67 11.87
CA GLU A 16 18.13 -29.69 12.93
C GLU A 16 18.51 -28.32 12.34
N LYS A 17 19.42 -28.27 11.35
CA LYS A 17 19.74 -27.03 10.63
C LYS A 17 18.53 -26.44 9.91
N ALA A 18 17.67 -27.27 9.32
CA ALA A 18 16.45 -26.81 8.66
C ALA A 18 15.42 -26.28 9.66
N LEU A 19 15.23 -26.95 10.80
CA LEU A 19 14.35 -26.55 11.89
C LEU A 19 14.83 -25.26 12.57
N SER A 20 16.12 -25.18 12.89
CA SER A 20 16.76 -23.99 13.46
C SER A 20 16.60 -22.78 12.54
N LYS A 21 16.80 -22.93 11.23
CA LYS A 21 16.59 -21.86 10.25
C LYS A 21 15.12 -21.43 10.11
N LYS A 22 14.16 -22.34 10.31
CA LYS A 22 12.74 -21.98 10.38
C LYS A 22 12.44 -21.22 11.68
N LEU A 23 12.91 -21.74 12.81
CA LEU A 23 12.71 -21.15 14.13
C LEU A 23 13.33 -19.74 14.21
N SER A 24 14.54 -19.55 13.69
CA SER A 24 15.23 -18.26 13.71
C SER A 24 14.47 -17.14 12.99
N LYS A 25 13.61 -17.47 12.02
CA LYS A 25 12.72 -16.47 11.38
C LYS A 25 11.64 -15.97 12.33
N HIS A 26 11.13 -16.83 13.20
CA HIS A 26 10.10 -16.50 14.20
C HIS A 26 10.68 -15.95 15.51
N LEU A 27 11.99 -16.09 15.74
CA LEU A 27 12.70 -15.55 16.91
C LEU A 27 13.18 -14.11 16.74
N LYS A 28 12.90 -13.45 15.60
CA LYS A 28 13.22 -12.03 15.43
C LYS A 28 12.42 -11.19 16.42
N ILE A 29 13.13 -10.51 17.31
CA ILE A 29 12.58 -9.61 18.33
C ILE A 29 12.52 -8.15 17.88
N SER A 30 13.01 -7.83 16.68
CA SER A 30 12.96 -6.47 16.15
C SER A 30 12.71 -6.46 14.66
N SER A 31 11.89 -5.51 14.22
CA SER A 31 11.66 -5.14 12.83
C SER A 31 12.04 -3.67 12.63
N SER A 32 12.66 -3.36 11.49
CA SER A 32 13.00 -2.00 11.11
C SER A 32 12.62 -1.78 9.67
N ASN A 33 12.00 -0.64 9.40
CA ASN A 33 11.81 -0.13 8.05
C ASN A 33 12.50 1.23 7.91
N LYS A 34 12.18 1.95 6.83
CA LYS A 34 12.85 3.20 6.45
C LYS A 34 12.73 4.30 7.52
N THR A 35 11.61 4.37 8.23
CA THR A 35 11.27 5.50 9.12
C THR A 35 10.75 5.07 10.49
N SER A 36 10.64 3.75 10.73
CA SER A 36 10.15 3.17 11.98
C SER A 36 10.96 1.95 12.41
N LYS A 37 11.03 1.73 13.73
CA LYS A 37 11.60 0.52 14.33
C LYS A 37 10.68 -0.02 15.42
N THR A 38 10.36 -1.31 15.33
CA THR A 38 9.54 -2.03 16.31
C THR A 38 10.40 -3.06 17.02
N ILE A 39 10.36 -3.07 18.35
CA ILE A 39 11.06 -4.04 19.19
C ILE A 39 10.02 -4.74 20.06
N VAL A 40 10.01 -6.07 20.01
CA VAL A 40 9.13 -6.95 20.77
C VAL A 40 9.97 -7.71 21.78
N SER A 41 9.82 -7.35 23.06
CA SER A 41 10.31 -8.11 24.21
C SER A 41 9.14 -8.87 24.83
N LYS A 42 9.44 -9.87 25.68
CA LYS A 42 8.47 -10.85 26.23
C LYS A 42 7.11 -10.26 26.64
N ASP A 43 7.09 -9.06 27.23
CA ASP A 43 5.86 -8.40 27.70
C ASP A 43 5.65 -6.98 27.16
N VAL A 44 6.56 -6.48 26.31
CA VAL A 44 6.57 -5.07 25.88
C VAL A 44 6.87 -4.96 24.39
N THR A 45 6.00 -4.27 23.66
CA THR A 45 6.26 -3.83 22.29
C THR A 45 6.55 -2.33 22.28
N VAL A 46 7.75 -1.95 21.85
CA VAL A 46 8.15 -0.53 21.69
C VAL A 46 8.25 -0.23 20.21
N THR A 47 7.58 0.83 19.76
CA THR A 47 7.64 1.31 18.37
C THR A 47 8.17 2.73 18.34
N PHE A 48 9.27 2.96 17.65
CA PHE A 48 9.82 4.28 17.35
C PHE A 48 9.34 4.68 15.96
N ASN A 49 8.40 5.63 15.86
CA ASN A 49 7.73 6.02 14.61
C ASN A 49 7.54 7.54 14.44
N ALA A 50 8.27 8.37 15.20
CA ALA A 50 8.08 9.83 15.18
C ALA A 50 8.21 10.45 13.78
N GLU A 51 9.18 9.98 12.97
CA GLU A 51 9.36 10.44 11.59
C GLU A 51 8.19 10.03 10.68
N THR A 52 7.67 8.82 10.88
CA THR A 52 6.49 8.32 10.17
C THR A 52 5.25 9.16 10.50
N GLU A 53 5.01 9.48 11.77
CA GLU A 53 3.86 10.32 12.17
C GLU A 53 3.95 11.73 11.57
N LYS A 54 5.13 12.37 11.64
CA LYS A 54 5.35 13.67 11.00
C LYS A 54 5.11 13.60 9.48
N SER A 55 5.55 12.53 8.84
CA SER A 55 5.35 12.33 7.39
C SER A 55 3.88 12.13 7.05
N LYS A 56 3.09 11.42 7.87
CA LYS A 56 1.63 11.29 7.68
C LYS A 56 0.92 12.63 7.73
N GLU A 57 1.25 13.48 8.71
CA GLU A 57 0.65 14.80 8.84
C GLU A 57 0.95 15.66 7.60
N LEU A 58 2.21 15.64 7.14
CA LEU A 58 2.63 16.32 5.92
C LEU A 58 1.90 15.79 4.68
N VAL A 59 1.76 14.46 4.55
CA VAL A 59 1.00 13.83 3.46
C VAL A 59 -0.45 14.31 3.49
N LYS A 60 -1.13 14.23 4.64
CA LYS A 60 -2.53 14.65 4.76
C LYS A 60 -2.70 16.12 4.38
N LYS A 61 -1.83 17.00 4.89
CA LYS A 61 -1.88 18.43 4.57
C LYS A 61 -1.65 18.69 3.08
N ASN A 62 -0.54 18.19 2.52
CA ASN A 62 -0.17 18.45 1.14
C ASN A 62 -1.18 17.85 0.15
N VAL A 63 -1.69 16.64 0.41
CA VAL A 63 -2.74 16.02 -0.43
C VAL A 63 -4.01 16.85 -0.39
N THR A 64 -4.42 17.36 0.79
CA THR A 64 -5.56 18.26 0.92
C THR A 64 -5.39 19.52 0.08
N ASP A 65 -4.22 20.16 0.16
CA ASP A 65 -3.93 21.39 -0.57
C ASP A 65 -3.92 21.16 -2.08
N ILE A 66 -3.32 20.06 -2.55
CA ILE A 66 -3.29 19.70 -3.98
C ILE A 66 -4.71 19.39 -4.49
N ILE A 67 -5.48 18.57 -3.79
CA ILE A 67 -6.84 18.21 -4.24
C ILE A 67 -7.75 19.43 -4.29
N LYS A 68 -7.65 20.33 -3.30
CA LYS A 68 -8.36 21.61 -3.33
C LYS A 68 -7.94 22.48 -4.51
N SER A 69 -6.64 22.62 -4.77
CA SER A 69 -6.14 23.40 -5.91
C SER A 69 -6.60 22.84 -7.27
N CYS A 70 -6.79 21.52 -7.35
CA CYS A 70 -7.26 20.82 -8.53
C CYS A 70 -8.78 20.71 -8.60
N ASN A 71 -9.55 21.32 -7.68
CA ASN A 71 -11.01 21.21 -7.56
C ASN A 71 -11.52 19.76 -7.53
N ASN A 72 -10.74 18.83 -6.98
CA ASN A 72 -11.03 17.40 -6.97
C ASN A 72 -11.30 16.81 -8.38
N ASP A 73 -10.63 17.35 -9.40
CA ASP A 73 -10.70 16.85 -10.78
C ASP A 73 -9.70 15.70 -10.99
N PRO A 74 -10.17 14.46 -11.27
CA PRO A 74 -9.29 13.32 -11.49
C PRO A 74 -8.25 13.52 -12.60
N ALA A 75 -8.61 14.23 -13.68
CA ALA A 75 -7.70 14.43 -14.80
C ALA A 75 -6.51 15.30 -14.42
N LYS A 76 -6.74 16.34 -13.61
CA LYS A 76 -5.68 17.23 -13.10
C LYS A 76 -4.78 16.52 -12.11
N LEU A 77 -5.35 15.67 -11.25
CA LEU A 77 -4.57 14.85 -10.32
C LEU A 77 -3.65 13.87 -11.07
N LEU A 78 -4.14 13.22 -12.12
CA LEU A 78 -3.31 12.34 -12.96
C LEU A 78 -2.22 13.11 -13.70
N ALA A 79 -2.52 14.30 -14.26
CA ALA A 79 -1.51 15.15 -14.88
C ALA A 79 -0.43 15.59 -13.87
N PHE A 80 -0.81 15.85 -12.62
CA PHE A 80 0.15 16.13 -11.55
C PHE A 80 1.07 14.93 -11.27
N VAL A 81 0.50 13.72 -11.22
CA VAL A 81 1.25 12.46 -11.06
C VAL A 81 2.26 12.26 -12.20
N GLU A 82 1.84 12.48 -13.44
CA GLU A 82 2.72 12.42 -14.62
C GLU A 82 3.84 13.47 -14.55
N SER A 83 3.53 14.71 -14.16
CA SER A 83 4.53 15.78 -14.00
C SER A 83 5.62 15.47 -12.97
N LYS A 84 5.32 14.58 -12.01
CA LYS A 84 6.26 14.10 -10.98
C LYS A 84 6.98 12.80 -11.37
N GLY A 85 6.88 12.42 -12.65
CA GLY A 85 7.60 11.31 -13.27
C GLY A 85 7.00 9.92 -13.01
N THR A 86 5.74 9.85 -12.55
CA THR A 86 5.03 8.57 -12.39
C THR A 86 4.19 8.33 -13.63
N LYS A 87 4.36 7.18 -14.27
CA LYS A 87 3.67 6.86 -15.52
C LYS A 87 2.17 6.63 -15.26
N VAL A 88 1.31 7.24 -16.07
CA VAL A 88 -0.14 6.99 -16.08
C VAL A 88 -0.48 6.35 -17.41
N ILE A 89 -1.15 5.20 -17.38
CA ILE A 89 -1.45 4.41 -18.57
C ILE A 89 -2.93 4.10 -18.56
N LYS A 90 -3.57 4.43 -19.68
CA LYS A 90 -4.96 4.07 -19.91
C LYS A 90 -5.03 2.92 -20.90
N ILE A 91 -5.66 1.83 -20.48
CA ILE A 91 -5.79 0.59 -21.27
C ILE A 91 -7.25 0.17 -21.28
N ASP A 92 -7.76 -0.25 -22.44
CA ASP A 92 -9.08 -0.85 -22.51
C ASP A 92 -9.10 -2.23 -21.83
N ASN A 93 -10.11 -2.50 -21.00
CA ASN A 93 -10.18 -3.67 -20.12
C ASN A 93 -9.02 -3.78 -19.10
N ALA A 94 -8.60 -2.65 -18.51
CA ALA A 94 -7.60 -2.62 -17.45
C ALA A 94 -7.92 -3.60 -16.31
N ASP A 95 -9.19 -3.72 -15.92
CA ASP A 95 -9.71 -4.72 -14.97
C ASP A 95 -9.25 -6.16 -15.30
N LYS A 96 -9.42 -6.61 -16.55
CA LYS A 96 -9.04 -7.96 -16.97
C LYS A 96 -7.53 -8.14 -16.95
N VAL A 97 -6.79 -7.14 -17.44
CA VAL A 97 -5.33 -7.17 -17.48
C VAL A 97 -4.75 -7.30 -16.08
N LEU A 98 -5.27 -6.52 -15.13
CA LEU A 98 -4.80 -6.47 -13.74
C LEU A 98 -5.27 -7.68 -12.92
N SER A 99 -6.44 -8.25 -13.24
CA SER A 99 -6.95 -9.45 -12.57
C SER A 99 -6.00 -10.65 -12.64
N ILE A 100 -5.20 -10.77 -13.71
CA ILE A 100 -4.21 -11.84 -13.92
C ILE A 100 -3.13 -11.82 -12.83
N ILE A 101 -2.74 -10.62 -12.38
CA ILE A 101 -1.76 -10.41 -11.31
C ILE A 101 -2.42 -10.08 -9.96
N LYS A 102 -3.75 -10.24 -9.88
CA LYS A 102 -4.57 -9.91 -8.70
C LYS A 102 -4.37 -8.46 -8.24
N GLU A 103 -4.23 -7.56 -9.21
CA GLU A 103 -4.24 -6.11 -8.98
C GLU A 103 -5.60 -5.52 -9.36
N GLU A 104 -5.91 -4.38 -8.77
CA GLU A 104 -7.06 -3.56 -9.13
C GLU A 104 -6.59 -2.32 -9.90
N GLU A 105 -7.52 -1.65 -10.60
CA GLU A 105 -7.22 -0.37 -11.23
C GLU A 105 -6.69 0.65 -10.21
N GLY A 106 -5.99 1.68 -10.68
CA GLY A 106 -5.44 2.75 -9.84
C GLY A 106 -3.92 2.67 -9.70
N LEU A 107 -3.41 2.96 -8.50
CA LEU A 107 -1.98 2.94 -8.23
C LEU A 107 -1.48 1.50 -8.09
N ILE A 108 -0.64 1.08 -9.02
CA ILE A 108 0.13 -0.15 -8.93
C ILE A 108 1.47 0.17 -8.30
N THR A 109 1.75 -0.46 -7.15
CA THR A 109 3.03 -0.32 -6.45
C THR A 109 4.13 -1.13 -7.16
N GLU A 110 5.36 -1.06 -6.66
CA GLU A 110 6.46 -1.83 -7.24
C GLU A 110 6.16 -3.33 -7.17
N LEU A 111 6.24 -4.00 -8.34
CA LEU A 111 6.13 -5.45 -8.45
C LEU A 111 7.50 -6.06 -8.70
N GLU A 112 7.67 -7.30 -8.25
CA GLU A 112 8.84 -8.12 -8.55
C GLU A 112 8.45 -9.46 -9.21
N GLY A 113 9.36 -10.02 -10.00
CA GLY A 113 9.22 -11.34 -10.62
C GLY A 113 8.39 -11.34 -11.90
N ILE A 114 7.62 -12.42 -12.12
CA ILE A 114 6.85 -12.64 -13.35
C ILE A 114 5.70 -11.62 -13.47
N GLU A 115 5.11 -11.23 -12.35
CA GLU A 115 4.07 -10.19 -12.29
C GLU A 115 4.61 -8.85 -12.83
N ALA A 116 5.83 -8.49 -12.44
CA ALA A 116 6.51 -7.30 -12.92
C ALA A 116 6.85 -7.38 -14.41
N LEU A 117 7.29 -8.56 -14.87
CA LEU A 117 7.58 -8.77 -16.28
C LEU A 117 6.32 -8.60 -17.14
N TYR A 118 5.23 -9.24 -16.73
CA TYR A 118 3.93 -9.14 -17.39
C TYR A 118 3.47 -7.68 -17.49
N ILE A 119 3.49 -6.94 -16.37
CA ILE A 119 3.03 -5.55 -16.38
C ILE A 119 3.94 -4.67 -17.23
N ASN A 120 5.25 -4.87 -17.16
CA ASN A 120 6.21 -4.06 -17.94
C ASN A 120 6.04 -4.28 -19.45
N ILE A 121 5.71 -5.49 -19.90
CA ILE A 121 5.44 -5.78 -21.32
C ILE A 121 4.17 -5.06 -21.77
N ILE A 122 3.07 -5.21 -21.04
CA ILE A 122 1.77 -4.61 -21.43
C ILE A 122 1.81 -3.08 -21.40
N THR A 123 2.58 -2.55 -20.46
CA THR A 123 2.73 -1.10 -20.30
C THR A 123 3.81 -0.51 -21.20
N ASN A 124 4.49 -1.31 -22.01
CA ASN A 124 5.64 -0.93 -22.82
C ASN A 124 6.71 -0.18 -22.00
N SER A 125 7.00 -0.72 -20.81
CA SER A 125 8.01 -0.20 -19.86
C SER A 125 9.34 -0.96 -19.94
N GLY A 126 9.46 -1.91 -20.88
CA GLY A 126 10.66 -2.70 -21.15
C GLY A 126 10.59 -4.14 -20.62
N PHE A 127 11.68 -4.89 -20.80
CA PHE A 127 11.80 -6.27 -20.30
C PHE A 127 12.55 -6.26 -18.96
N SER A 128 11.82 -6.34 -17.85
CA SER A 128 12.39 -6.30 -16.50
C SER A 128 11.54 -7.11 -15.52
N PHE A 129 12.21 -7.80 -14.59
CA PHE A 129 11.57 -8.48 -13.45
C PHE A 129 11.29 -7.56 -12.26
N ARG A 130 11.39 -6.24 -12.47
CA ARG A 130 10.96 -5.20 -11.53
C ARG A 130 10.19 -4.12 -12.25
N SER A 131 9.05 -3.71 -11.71
CA SER A 131 8.23 -2.62 -12.25
C SER A 131 8.32 -1.39 -11.35
N LYS A 132 8.35 -0.21 -11.96
CA LYS A 132 8.24 1.05 -11.20
C LYS A 132 6.76 1.30 -10.85
N PRO A 133 6.47 2.00 -9.74
CA PRO A 133 5.11 2.40 -9.42
C PRO A 133 4.49 3.22 -10.56
N MET A 134 3.25 2.90 -10.91
CA MET A 134 2.54 3.53 -12.03
C MET A 134 1.03 3.48 -11.81
N PHE A 135 0.29 4.32 -12.52
CA PHE A 135 -1.17 4.24 -12.56
C PHE A 135 -1.62 3.47 -13.79
N ILE A 136 -2.50 2.49 -13.59
CA ILE A 136 -3.13 1.72 -14.66
C ILE A 136 -4.63 1.77 -14.44
N MET A 137 -5.36 2.25 -15.44
CA MET A 137 -6.80 2.49 -15.32
C MET A 137 -7.47 2.41 -16.68
N ARG A 138 -8.77 2.14 -16.71
CA ARG A 138 -9.52 2.08 -17.96
C ARG A 138 -9.77 3.47 -18.54
N ASN A 139 -10.05 3.50 -19.85
CA ASN A 139 -10.65 4.67 -20.48
C ASN A 139 -12.10 4.83 -19.99
N GLY A 140 -12.34 5.79 -19.10
CA GLY A 140 -13.67 6.04 -18.56
C GLY A 140 -13.71 7.22 -17.59
N GLN A 141 -14.90 7.53 -17.08
CA GLN A 141 -15.06 8.46 -15.98
C GLN A 141 -14.51 7.81 -14.70
N ILE A 142 -13.62 8.55 -14.03
CA ILE A 142 -13.01 8.14 -12.78
C ILE A 142 -13.79 8.81 -11.65
N ASP A 143 -14.24 8.04 -10.67
CA ASP A 143 -14.88 8.60 -9.50
C ASP A 143 -13.89 9.51 -8.73
N PRO A 144 -14.25 10.77 -8.41
CA PRO A 144 -13.34 11.69 -7.73
C PRO A 144 -12.84 11.23 -6.36
N TYR A 145 -13.66 10.51 -5.59
CA TYR A 145 -13.27 10.03 -4.25
C TYR A 145 -12.38 8.81 -4.34
N TYR A 146 -12.65 7.93 -5.29
CA TYR A 146 -11.73 6.86 -5.65
C TYR A 146 -10.38 7.41 -6.12
N MET A 147 -10.36 8.45 -6.96
CA MET A 147 -9.11 9.09 -7.37
C MET A 147 -8.40 9.75 -6.19
N ALA A 148 -9.12 10.40 -5.28
CA ALA A 148 -8.55 10.99 -4.06
C ALA A 148 -7.89 9.92 -3.18
N HIS A 149 -8.53 8.76 -3.03
CA HIS A 149 -7.96 7.59 -2.34
C HIS A 149 -6.65 7.13 -2.98
N GLN A 150 -6.65 6.90 -4.30
CA GLN A 150 -5.46 6.45 -5.03
C GLN A 150 -4.34 7.50 -5.02
N PHE A 151 -4.69 8.78 -5.13
CA PHE A 151 -3.75 9.89 -5.08
C PHE A 151 -3.09 10.02 -3.69
N TYR A 152 -3.85 9.82 -2.61
CA TYR A 152 -3.30 9.79 -1.26
C TYR A 152 -2.25 8.69 -1.12
N LYS A 153 -2.57 7.46 -1.56
CA LYS A 153 -1.63 6.32 -1.55
C LYS A 153 -0.36 6.63 -2.35
N TRP A 154 -0.51 7.26 -3.52
CA TRP A 154 0.63 7.64 -4.36
C TRP A 154 1.52 8.68 -3.68
N TYR A 155 0.93 9.72 -3.10
CA TYR A 155 1.69 10.77 -2.43
C TYR A 155 2.40 10.22 -1.19
N ALA A 156 1.73 9.36 -0.42
CA ALA A 156 2.31 8.63 0.70
C ALA A 156 3.53 7.78 0.28
N LEU A 157 3.42 7.05 -0.84
CA LEU A 157 4.53 6.32 -1.43
C LEU A 157 5.69 7.25 -1.82
N LYS A 158 5.41 8.39 -2.47
CA LYS A 158 6.46 9.36 -2.87
C LYS A 158 7.15 10.01 -1.68
N MET A 159 6.44 10.22 -0.58
CA MET A 159 7.00 10.71 0.69
C MET A 159 7.78 9.62 1.44
N GLY A 160 7.80 8.38 0.93
CA GLY A 160 8.57 7.28 1.50
C GLY A 160 7.96 6.69 2.76
N LEU A 161 6.64 6.85 2.96
CA LEU A 161 5.95 6.16 4.05
C LEU A 161 6.09 4.64 3.89
N PRO A 162 6.21 3.90 5.00
CA PRO A 162 6.32 2.46 4.94
C PRO A 162 4.96 1.81 4.65
N GLY A 163 4.98 0.54 4.25
CA GLY A 163 3.81 -0.25 3.87
C GLY A 163 3.57 -0.37 2.36
N PHE A 164 4.36 0.30 1.51
CA PHE A 164 4.24 0.20 0.04
C PHE A 164 5.30 -0.69 -0.63
N ASP A 165 6.15 -1.37 0.15
CA ASP A 165 7.09 -2.33 -0.41
C ASP A 165 6.36 -3.57 -0.97
N PHE A 166 7.00 -4.24 -1.92
CA PHE A 166 6.42 -5.37 -2.65
C PHE A 166 5.88 -6.46 -1.73
N MET A 167 6.63 -6.83 -0.68
CA MET A 167 6.23 -7.92 0.21
C MET A 167 5.04 -7.53 1.07
N SER A 168 5.04 -6.33 1.66
CA SER A 168 3.92 -5.81 2.44
C SER A 168 2.63 -5.73 1.61
N GLN A 169 2.71 -5.18 0.39
CA GLN A 169 1.56 -5.08 -0.51
C GLN A 169 1.07 -6.45 -0.99
N LYS A 170 1.98 -7.38 -1.27
CA LYS A 170 1.63 -8.76 -1.63
C LYS A 170 0.88 -9.47 -0.51
N ILE A 171 1.37 -9.39 0.73
CA ILE A 171 0.72 -10.00 1.89
C ILE A 171 -0.63 -9.31 2.15
N PHE A 172 -0.71 -7.99 2.03
CA PHE A 172 -1.95 -7.24 2.16
C PHE A 172 -3.01 -7.73 1.18
N LYS A 173 -2.68 -7.84 -0.11
CA LYS A 173 -3.61 -8.38 -1.13
C LYS A 173 -4.05 -9.81 -0.84
N ILE A 174 -3.14 -10.67 -0.39
CA ILE A 174 -3.48 -12.04 0.01
C ILE A 174 -4.44 -12.01 1.22
N SER A 175 -4.19 -11.13 2.19
CA SER A 175 -5.00 -11.01 3.40
C SER A 175 -6.45 -10.65 3.10
N LEU A 176 -6.68 -9.75 2.13
CA LEU A 176 -8.02 -9.35 1.67
C LEU A 176 -8.83 -10.51 1.06
N ASN A 177 -8.14 -11.51 0.51
CA ASN A 177 -8.73 -12.63 -0.23
C ASN A 177 -8.64 -13.97 0.53
N SER A 178 -8.20 -13.99 1.79
CA SER A 178 -7.94 -15.21 2.55
C SER A 178 -8.71 -15.29 3.85
N ASN A 179 -9.06 -16.50 4.30
CA ASN A 179 -9.76 -16.76 5.57
C ASN A 179 -8.83 -16.69 6.80
N GLY A 180 -7.78 -15.86 6.77
CA GLY A 180 -6.87 -15.63 7.90
C GLY A 180 -5.78 -16.67 8.16
N ALA A 181 -5.81 -17.83 7.49
CA ALA A 181 -4.77 -18.87 7.63
C ALA A 181 -3.35 -18.41 7.24
N VAL A 182 -3.26 -17.32 6.46
CA VAL A 182 -1.99 -16.73 6.00
C VAL A 182 -1.25 -16.02 7.14
N PHE A 183 -1.96 -15.55 8.16
CA PHE A 183 -1.34 -14.81 9.28
C PHE A 183 -0.47 -15.68 10.18
N SER A 184 -0.78 -16.98 10.30
CA SER A 184 -0.08 -17.91 11.18
C SER A 184 1.39 -18.15 10.80
N ASN A 185 1.77 -17.84 9.55
CA ASN A 185 3.10 -18.09 9.02
C ASN A 185 3.96 -16.83 8.87
N LEU A 186 3.42 -15.65 9.20
CA LEU A 186 4.14 -14.39 9.04
C LEU A 186 5.21 -14.24 10.14
N ASN A 187 6.38 -13.78 9.74
CA ASN A 187 7.41 -13.34 10.69
C ASN A 187 7.16 -11.87 11.13
N LEU A 188 7.93 -11.39 12.12
CA LEU A 188 7.73 -10.05 12.68
C LEU A 188 7.87 -8.92 11.64
N ASP A 189 8.79 -9.04 10.68
CA ASP A 189 8.98 -8.04 9.63
C ASP A 189 7.76 -8.01 8.70
N GLU A 190 7.27 -9.19 8.31
CA GLU A 190 6.08 -9.35 7.46
C GLU A 190 4.80 -8.87 8.16
N MET A 191 4.63 -9.16 9.45
CA MET A 191 3.51 -8.65 10.25
C MET A 191 3.56 -7.12 10.38
N THR A 192 4.75 -6.56 10.59
CA THR A 192 4.92 -5.11 10.71
C THR A 192 4.60 -4.44 9.37
N GLY A 193 5.13 -4.96 8.27
CA GLY A 193 4.86 -4.46 6.92
C GLY A 193 3.39 -4.55 6.54
N LEU A 194 2.72 -5.66 6.85
CA LEU A 194 1.28 -5.82 6.65
C LEU A 194 0.48 -4.79 7.46
N LYS A 195 0.82 -4.58 8.74
CA LYS A 195 0.17 -3.56 9.59
C LYS A 195 0.31 -2.16 8.99
N GLU A 196 1.47 -1.85 8.43
CA GLU A 196 1.71 -0.56 7.77
C GLU A 196 0.94 -0.43 6.46
N ALA A 197 0.88 -1.48 5.64
CA ALA A 197 0.07 -1.50 4.42
C ALA A 197 -1.42 -1.26 4.72
N ILE A 198 -1.97 -1.96 5.73
CA ILE A 198 -3.35 -1.75 6.20
C ILE A 198 -3.55 -0.31 6.68
N ALA A 199 -2.62 0.22 7.48
CA ALA A 199 -2.72 1.59 7.99
C ALA A 199 -2.74 2.63 6.87
N ARG A 200 -1.90 2.47 5.82
CA ARG A 200 -1.92 3.36 4.65
C ARG A 200 -3.24 3.34 3.91
N ASP A 201 -3.83 2.15 3.75
CA ASP A 201 -5.11 1.98 3.07
C ASP A 201 -6.28 2.55 3.88
N GLN A 202 -6.27 2.35 5.20
CA GLN A 202 -7.21 2.98 6.13
C GLN A 202 -7.10 4.52 6.10
N GLU A 203 -5.88 5.06 6.14
CA GLU A 203 -5.63 6.50 6.06
C GLU A 203 -6.17 7.10 4.76
N ALA A 204 -5.92 6.44 3.61
CA ALA A 204 -6.44 6.86 2.32
C ALA A 204 -7.97 6.80 2.26
N THR A 205 -8.57 5.74 2.83
CA THR A 205 -10.02 5.56 2.89
C THR A 205 -10.67 6.62 3.78
N SER A 206 -10.14 6.84 4.98
CA SER A 206 -10.60 7.90 5.88
C SER A 206 -10.49 9.27 5.24
N PHE A 207 -9.40 9.55 4.52
CA PHE A 207 -9.22 10.80 3.79
C PHE A 207 -10.30 11.00 2.71
N ALA A 208 -10.56 10.00 1.86
CA ALA A 208 -11.59 10.07 0.84
C ALA A 208 -13.00 10.26 1.44
N LEU A 209 -13.31 9.57 2.55
CA LEU A 209 -14.56 9.71 3.28
C LEU A 209 -14.73 11.11 3.90
N GLU A 210 -13.67 11.66 4.51
CA GLU A 210 -13.66 13.03 5.03
C GLU A 210 -13.91 14.04 3.90
N LEU A 211 -13.28 13.83 2.74
CA LEU A 211 -13.49 14.67 1.55
C LEU A 211 -14.96 14.62 1.09
N ALA A 212 -15.55 13.44 1.00
CA ALA A 212 -16.95 13.26 0.63
C ALA A 212 -17.91 13.95 1.61
N LYS A 213 -17.73 13.70 2.91
CA LYS A 213 -18.52 14.33 3.98
C LYS A 213 -18.40 15.86 3.96
N SER A 214 -17.20 16.39 3.70
CA SER A 214 -17.00 17.84 3.64
C SER A 214 -17.79 18.47 2.49
N LYS A 215 -17.83 17.82 1.33
CA LYS A 215 -18.57 18.32 0.15
C LYS A 215 -20.08 18.24 0.36
N GLU A 216 -20.58 17.14 0.93
CA GLU A 216 -22.00 16.99 1.28
C GLU A 216 -22.42 17.97 2.37
N GLY A 217 -21.61 18.13 3.42
CA GLY A 217 -21.84 19.09 4.49
C GLY A 217 -21.87 20.53 3.98
N SER A 218 -20.92 20.92 3.13
CA SER A 218 -20.92 22.23 2.47
C SER A 218 -22.14 22.43 1.58
N LYS A 219 -22.57 21.41 0.83
CA LYS A 219 -23.78 21.48 0.01
C LYS A 219 -25.02 21.69 0.87
N ASN A 220 -25.17 20.95 1.96
CA ASN A 220 -26.29 21.11 2.90
C ASN A 220 -26.31 22.50 3.56
N VAL A 221 -25.16 23.07 3.89
CA VAL A 221 -25.07 24.45 4.42
C VAL A 221 -25.46 25.47 3.36
N ILE A 222 -24.98 25.32 2.12
CA ILE A 222 -25.34 26.20 1.01
C ILE A 222 -26.84 26.09 0.69
N ASP A 223 -27.39 24.88 0.69
CA ASP A 223 -28.81 24.63 0.43
C ASP A 223 -29.68 25.20 1.55
N LYS A 224 -29.24 25.14 2.82
CA LYS A 224 -29.89 25.87 3.92
C LYS A 224 -29.82 27.38 3.74
N ILE A 225 -28.65 27.95 3.39
CA ILE A 225 -28.52 29.40 3.16
C ILE A 225 -29.41 29.87 1.99
N LYS A 226 -29.56 29.04 0.95
CA LYS A 226 -30.39 29.35 -0.23
C LYS A 226 -31.88 29.19 0.02
N ASN A 227 -32.29 28.19 0.81
CA ASN A 227 -33.70 27.85 1.00
C ASN A 227 -34.32 28.45 2.27
N ASP A 228 -33.54 28.63 3.35
CA ASP A 228 -34.02 29.21 4.62
C ASP A 228 -33.78 30.73 4.72
N GLY A 229 -33.30 31.35 3.63
CA GLY A 229 -33.01 32.78 3.58
C GLY A 229 -31.67 33.12 4.23
N GLY A 230 -30.85 33.90 3.52
CA GLY A 230 -29.68 34.54 4.10
C GLY A 230 -30.07 35.27 5.39
N ALA A 231 -29.17 35.28 6.37
CA ALA A 231 -29.36 35.98 7.63
C ALA A 231 -29.93 37.38 7.37
N ASN A 232 -31.16 37.63 7.86
CA ASN A 232 -31.63 38.97 8.13
C ASN A 232 -30.69 39.53 9.21
N ILE A 233 -29.71 40.32 8.79
CA ILE A 233 -29.03 41.30 9.63
C ILE A 233 -29.71 42.64 9.36
#